data_AF-A0A0J2H2X2-F1
#
_entry.id   AF-A0A0J2H2X2-F1
#
_cell.length_a   1.000
_cell.length_b   1.000
_cell.length_c   1.000
_cell.angle_alpha   90.00
_cell.angle_beta   90.00
_cell.angle_gamma   90.00
#
_symmetry.space_group_name_H-M   'P 1'
#
loop_
_entity.id
_entity.type
_entity.pdbx_description
1 polymer ?
#
loop_
_entity_poly.entity_id
_entity_poly.type
_entity_poly.pdbx_seq_one_letter_code
_entity_poly.pdbx_strand_id
1 'polypeptide(L)'
;MSADENNLIWIDLEMTGLDPERDRIIEIATLVTDANLNILAEGPTIAVHQSDAQLALMDEWNVRTHTGSGLVERVKASTQGDREAELATIEFLKKWVPAGKSPICGNSIGQDRRFLFKYMPELEAYFHYRYLDVSTLKELARRWKPEILDGFKKQGTHQAMDDIRESVAELAYYREHFIKL
;
A
#
# COMPACT_ATOMS: atom_id res chain seq x y z
N MET A 1 -7.13 -18.13 14.68
CA MET A 1 -7.93 -16.89 14.70
C MET A 1 -8.79 -16.89 13.45
N SER A 2 -10.09 -16.64 13.57
CA SER A 2 -11.04 -16.64 12.45
C SER A 2 -10.99 -15.29 11.73
N ALA A 3 -11.23 -15.30 10.42
CA ALA A 3 -11.43 -14.07 9.65
C ALA A 3 -12.58 -13.25 10.25
N ASP A 4 -12.42 -11.93 10.28
CA ASP A 4 -13.44 -10.96 10.72
C ASP A 4 -13.81 -10.04 9.56
N GLU A 5 -15.10 -9.78 9.38
CA GLU A 5 -15.57 -8.92 8.30
C GLU A 5 -15.29 -7.43 8.50
N ASN A 6 -14.94 -7.01 9.73
CA ASN A 6 -14.61 -5.63 10.07
C ASN A 6 -13.11 -5.33 10.04
N ASN A 7 -12.28 -6.36 9.80
CA ASN A 7 -10.85 -6.15 9.63
C ASN A 7 -10.57 -5.32 8.37
N LEU A 8 -9.51 -4.52 8.43
CA LEU A 8 -9.09 -3.62 7.37
C LEU A 8 -7.81 -4.13 6.71
N ILE A 9 -7.82 -4.16 5.38
CA ILE A 9 -6.68 -4.52 4.54
C ILE A 9 -5.98 -3.24 4.12
N TRP A 10 -4.73 -3.13 4.53
CA TRP A 10 -3.83 -2.04 4.16
C TRP A 10 -2.81 -2.55 3.14
N ILE A 11 -2.53 -1.72 2.14
CA ILE A 11 -1.64 -2.06 1.03
C ILE A 11 -0.90 -0.82 0.57
N ASP A 12 0.31 -1.03 0.08
CA ASP A 12 1.16 -0.03 -0.57
C ASP A 12 1.97 -0.74 -1.64
N LEU A 13 2.12 -0.07 -2.78
CA LEU A 13 2.87 -0.53 -3.93
C LEU A 13 4.03 0.43 -4.20
N GLU A 14 5.17 -0.14 -4.59
CA GLU A 14 6.18 0.62 -5.32
C GLU A 14 6.08 0.30 -6.80
N MET A 15 6.23 1.32 -7.65
CA MET A 15 6.09 1.23 -9.10
C MET A 15 7.28 1.84 -9.82
N THR A 16 7.47 1.47 -11.09
CA THR A 16 8.47 2.12 -11.94
C THR A 16 8.13 3.57 -12.30
N GLY A 17 6.89 3.99 -12.03
CA GLY A 17 6.37 5.32 -12.33
C GLY A 17 4.86 5.42 -12.03
N LEU A 18 4.21 6.45 -12.57
CA LEU A 18 2.83 6.82 -12.21
C LEU A 18 1.76 6.44 -13.24
N ASP A 19 2.15 5.92 -14.40
CA ASP A 19 1.25 5.58 -15.50
C ASP A 19 1.10 4.06 -15.66
N PRO A 20 0.00 3.45 -15.22
CA PRO A 20 -0.25 2.02 -15.43
C PRO A 20 -0.26 1.60 -16.90
N GLU A 21 -0.30 2.51 -17.88
CA GLU A 21 -0.14 2.14 -19.28
C GLU A 21 1.31 1.82 -19.68
N ARG A 22 2.28 2.25 -18.88
CA ARG A 22 3.72 2.17 -19.18
C ARG A 22 4.54 1.54 -18.06
N ASP A 23 4.12 1.77 -16.83
CA ASP A 23 4.82 1.43 -15.61
C ASP A 23 4.33 0.12 -15.00
N ARG A 24 5.15 -0.49 -14.15
CA ARG A 24 4.88 -1.79 -13.54
C ARG A 24 5.03 -1.74 -12.03
N ILE A 25 4.35 -2.66 -11.35
CA ILE A 25 4.54 -2.91 -9.92
C ILE A 25 5.91 -3.55 -9.74
N ILE A 26 6.68 -3.07 -8.76
CA ILE A 26 8.02 -3.55 -8.39
C ILE A 26 8.14 -3.91 -6.90
N GLU A 27 7.22 -3.47 -6.06
CA GLU A 27 7.03 -4.00 -4.70
C GLU A 27 5.56 -4.01 -4.33
N ILE A 28 5.16 -5.00 -3.52
CA ILE A 28 3.87 -5.02 -2.85
C ILE A 28 4.09 -5.43 -1.39
N ALA A 29 3.45 -4.70 -0.49
CA ALA A 29 3.29 -5.09 0.91
C ALA A 29 1.83 -4.99 1.31
N THR A 30 1.41 -5.84 2.24
CA THR A 30 0.07 -5.77 2.84
C THR A 30 0.14 -6.01 4.34
N LEU A 31 -0.78 -5.42 5.09
CA LEU A 31 -1.02 -5.79 6.48
C LEU A 31 -2.51 -5.74 6.80
N VAL A 32 -2.90 -6.35 7.90
CA VAL A 32 -4.28 -6.34 8.39
C VAL A 32 -4.35 -5.71 9.76
N THR A 33 -5.28 -4.77 9.93
CA THR A 33 -5.69 -4.26 11.25
C THR A 33 -7.09 -4.72 11.60
N ASP A 34 -7.44 -4.69 12.89
CA ASP A 34 -8.85 -4.65 13.26
C ASP A 34 -9.48 -3.28 12.89
N ALA A 35 -10.78 -3.14 13.12
CA ALA A 35 -11.50 -1.87 12.92
C ALA A 35 -10.98 -0.71 13.80
N ASN A 36 -10.20 -1.01 14.85
CA ASN A 36 -9.63 -0.04 15.78
C ASN A 36 -8.14 0.23 15.51
N LEU A 37 -7.63 -0.14 14.32
CA LEU A 37 -6.26 0.12 13.87
C LEU A 37 -5.19 -0.66 14.66
N ASN A 38 -5.57 -1.69 15.42
CA ASN A 38 -4.60 -2.59 16.02
C ASN A 38 -4.09 -3.52 14.92
N ILE A 39 -2.77 -3.52 14.67
CA ILE A 39 -2.14 -4.41 13.69
C ILE A 39 -2.29 -5.86 14.17
N LEU A 40 -2.98 -6.68 13.37
CA LEU A 40 -3.22 -8.10 13.65
C LEU A 40 -2.14 -8.98 13.04
N ALA A 41 -1.74 -8.64 11.81
CA ALA A 41 -0.67 -9.34 11.11
C ALA A 41 -0.12 -8.53 9.96
N GLU A 42 1.13 -8.81 9.64
CA GLU A 42 1.81 -8.31 8.45
C GLU A 42 1.88 -9.44 7.41
N GLY A 43 1.55 -9.08 6.18
CA GLY A 43 1.63 -9.95 5.03
C GLY A 43 3.05 -10.03 4.48
N PRO A 44 3.24 -10.77 3.37
CA PRO A 44 4.54 -10.81 2.70
C PRO A 44 4.87 -9.45 2.08
N THR A 45 6.12 -9.02 2.19
CA THR A 45 6.70 -7.95 1.39
C THR A 45 7.43 -8.56 0.20
N ILE A 46 6.91 -8.34 -1.01
CA ILE A 46 7.36 -9.03 -2.22
C ILE A 46 7.94 -8.00 -3.18
N ALA A 47 9.24 -8.12 -3.49
CA ALA A 47 9.81 -7.44 -4.64
C ALA A 47 9.32 -8.16 -5.90
N VAL A 48 8.59 -7.46 -6.76
CA VAL A 48 7.96 -8.01 -7.95
C VAL A 48 8.92 -7.89 -9.11
N HIS A 49 9.31 -9.03 -9.67
CA HIS A 49 10.26 -9.12 -10.77
C HIS A 49 9.78 -8.35 -12.00
N GLN A 50 10.66 -7.52 -12.55
CA GLN A 50 10.52 -6.87 -13.85
C GLN A 50 11.82 -7.01 -14.64
N SER A 51 11.74 -6.98 -15.96
CA SER A 51 12.92 -7.07 -16.82
C SER A 51 13.81 -5.83 -16.69
N ASP A 52 15.11 -5.99 -16.95
CA ASP A 52 16.03 -4.84 -17.00
C ASP A 52 15.59 -3.77 -18.02
N ALA A 53 14.96 -4.19 -19.12
CA ALA A 53 14.41 -3.28 -20.12
C ALA A 53 13.27 -2.42 -19.55
N GLN A 54 12.41 -2.98 -18.69
CA GLN A 54 11.37 -2.22 -18.02
C GLN A 54 11.97 -1.27 -16.96
N LEU A 55 12.93 -1.74 -16.17
CA LEU A 55 13.59 -0.92 -15.16
C LEU A 55 14.35 0.26 -15.78
N ALA A 56 14.88 0.09 -16.99
CA ALA A 56 15.56 1.16 -17.73
C ALA A 56 14.61 2.28 -18.21
N LEU A 57 13.28 2.11 -18.14
CA LEU A 57 12.29 3.13 -18.49
C LEU A 57 11.96 4.08 -17.33
N MET A 58 12.43 3.79 -16.11
CA MET A 58 12.22 4.64 -14.94
C MET A 58 12.84 6.02 -15.13
N ASP A 59 12.15 7.05 -14.64
CA ASP A 59 12.72 8.40 -14.57
C ASP A 59 13.81 8.53 -13.49
N GLU A 60 14.49 9.68 -13.46
CA GLU A 60 15.59 9.94 -12.52
C GLU A 60 15.17 9.81 -11.04
N TRP A 61 13.92 10.18 -10.72
CA TRP A 61 13.42 10.12 -9.35
C TRP A 61 13.25 8.65 -8.94
N ASN A 62 12.59 7.84 -9.75
CA ASN A 62 12.36 6.42 -9.50
C ASN A 62 13.68 5.65 -9.44
N VAL A 63 14.62 5.93 -10.36
CA VAL A 63 15.96 5.32 -10.32
C VAL A 63 16.66 5.63 -9.00
N ARG A 64 16.69 6.89 -8.58
CA ARG A 64 17.36 7.29 -7.34
C ARG A 64 16.70 6.68 -6.10
N THR A 65 15.38 6.76 -6.01
CA THR A 65 14.60 6.26 -4.87
C THR A 65 14.76 4.75 -4.73
N HIS A 66 14.47 3.99 -5.78
CA HIS A 66 14.45 2.52 -5.75
C HIS A 66 15.84 1.90 -5.70
N THR A 67 16.86 2.60 -6.19
CA THR A 67 18.26 2.18 -5.97
C THR A 67 18.71 2.49 -4.55
N GLY A 68 18.33 3.66 -4.01
CA GLY A 68 18.68 4.10 -2.66
C GLY A 68 18.09 3.20 -1.56
N SER A 69 16.90 2.65 -1.77
CA SER A 69 16.28 1.67 -0.89
C SER A 69 16.79 0.23 -1.09
N GLY A 70 17.57 -0.02 -2.15
CA GLY A 70 18.01 -1.36 -2.55
C GLY A 70 16.92 -2.19 -3.25
N LEU A 71 15.76 -1.62 -3.55
CA LEU A 71 14.64 -2.31 -4.21
C LEU A 71 15.01 -2.79 -5.62
N VAL A 72 15.73 -2.00 -6.41
CA VAL A 72 16.11 -2.38 -7.79
C VAL A 72 16.84 -3.73 -7.83
N GLU A 73 17.78 -3.96 -6.92
CA GLU A 73 18.54 -5.22 -6.89
C GLU A 73 17.69 -6.39 -6.39
N ARG A 74 16.75 -6.13 -5.46
CA ARG A 74 15.76 -7.13 -5.03
C ARG A 74 14.82 -7.52 -6.16
N VAL A 75 14.39 -6.57 -6.98
CA VAL A 75 13.53 -6.81 -8.16
C VAL A 75 14.24 -7.68 -9.19
N LYS A 76 15.50 -7.37 -9.52
CA LYS A 76 16.30 -8.15 -10.46
C LYS A 76 16.55 -9.58 -9.97
N ALA A 77 16.80 -9.74 -8.67
CA ALA A 77 17.03 -11.05 -8.05
C ALA A 77 15.74 -11.85 -7.79
N SER A 78 14.58 -11.19 -7.81
CA SER A 78 13.28 -11.82 -7.55
C SER A 78 12.91 -12.80 -8.65
N THR A 79 12.25 -13.88 -8.25
CA THR A 79 11.65 -14.87 -9.14
C THR A 79 10.12 -14.79 -9.17
N GLN A 80 9.52 -13.81 -8.49
CA GLN A 80 8.08 -13.65 -8.38
C GLN A 80 7.62 -12.51 -9.29
N GLY A 81 6.83 -12.81 -10.32
CA GLY A 81 6.17 -11.79 -11.13
C GLY A 81 4.85 -11.33 -10.51
N ASP A 82 4.10 -10.54 -11.27
CA ASP A 82 2.82 -9.97 -10.80
C ASP A 82 1.86 -11.07 -10.28
N ARG A 83 1.76 -12.19 -11.00
CA ARG A 83 0.81 -13.26 -10.65
C ARG A 83 1.21 -14.03 -9.39
N GLU A 84 2.49 -14.33 -9.22
CA GLU A 84 2.98 -14.99 -8.01
C GLU A 84 2.78 -14.11 -6.77
N ALA A 85 3.09 -12.81 -6.91
CA ALA A 85 2.90 -11.85 -5.83
C ALA A 85 1.42 -11.64 -5.48
N GLU A 86 0.56 -11.57 -6.50
CA GLU A 86 -0.90 -11.48 -6.34
C GLU A 86 -1.45 -12.67 -5.54
N LEU A 87 -1.11 -13.90 -5.95
CA LEU A 87 -1.58 -15.12 -5.30
C LEU A 87 -1.09 -15.23 -3.85
N ALA A 88 0.20 -14.96 -3.60
CA ALA A 88 0.77 -14.99 -2.26
C ALA A 88 0.09 -13.96 -1.33
N THR A 89 -0.24 -12.78 -1.87
CA THR A 89 -0.97 -11.74 -1.14
C THR A 89 -2.39 -12.20 -0.80
N ILE A 90 -3.14 -12.74 -1.77
CA ILE A 90 -4.50 -13.25 -1.55
C ILE A 90 -4.51 -14.40 -0.53
N GLU A 91 -3.54 -15.32 -0.59
CA GLU A 91 -3.43 -16.42 0.37
C GLU A 91 -3.23 -15.93 1.81
N PHE A 92 -2.49 -14.84 2.00
CA PHE A 92 -2.40 -14.17 3.29
C PHE A 92 -3.75 -13.58 3.70
N LEU A 93 -4.38 -12.77 2.84
CA LEU A 93 -5.61 -12.03 3.16
C LEU A 93 -6.80 -12.94 3.49
N LYS A 94 -6.93 -14.09 2.81
CA LYS A 94 -7.97 -15.11 3.06
C LYS A 94 -8.02 -15.62 4.50
N LYS A 95 -6.92 -15.52 5.25
CA LYS A 95 -6.85 -15.95 6.65
C LYS A 95 -7.50 -14.94 7.60
N TRP A 96 -7.63 -13.68 7.18
CA TRP A 96 -7.91 -12.56 8.07
C TRP A 96 -9.20 -11.80 7.74
N VAL A 97 -9.56 -11.68 6.46
CA VAL A 97 -10.70 -10.87 6.00
C VAL A 97 -11.43 -11.61 4.89
N PRO A 98 -12.76 -11.77 4.94
CA PRO A 98 -13.53 -12.30 3.81
C PRO A 98 -13.47 -11.37 2.58
N ALA A 99 -13.52 -11.94 1.38
CA ALA A 99 -13.54 -11.17 0.14
C ALA A 99 -14.73 -10.21 0.06
N GLY A 100 -14.52 -9.03 -0.53
CA GLY A 100 -15.53 -8.00 -0.75
C GLY A 100 -15.95 -7.23 0.51
N LYS A 101 -15.24 -7.40 1.64
CA LYS A 101 -15.57 -6.74 2.92
C LYS A 101 -14.77 -5.47 3.18
N SER A 102 -13.44 -5.58 3.27
CA SER A 102 -12.59 -4.41 3.55
C SER A 102 -12.52 -3.49 2.33
N PRO A 103 -12.66 -2.16 2.48
CA PRO A 103 -12.16 -1.22 1.47
C PRO A 103 -10.64 -1.37 1.33
N ILE A 104 -10.08 -0.82 0.24
CA ILE A 104 -8.62 -0.67 0.14
C ILE A 104 -8.18 0.49 1.05
N CYS A 105 -7.18 0.27 1.90
CA CYS A 105 -6.71 1.24 2.88
C CYS A 105 -5.25 1.64 2.61
N GLY A 106 -4.95 2.94 2.71
CA GLY A 106 -3.60 3.49 2.55
C GLY A 106 -3.61 5.00 2.31
N ASN A 107 -2.48 5.56 1.87
CA ASN A 107 -2.35 6.97 1.48
C ASN A 107 -2.36 7.12 -0.03
N SER A 108 -3.19 8.03 -0.57
CA SER A 108 -3.32 8.24 -2.03
C SER A 108 -3.65 6.94 -2.77
N ILE A 109 -4.34 6.02 -2.07
CA ILE A 109 -4.49 4.60 -2.39
C ILE A 109 -5.25 4.34 -3.70
N GLY A 110 -5.90 5.39 -4.24
CA GLY A 110 -6.41 5.39 -5.60
C GLY A 110 -5.35 5.13 -6.66
N GLN A 111 -4.11 5.60 -6.45
CA GLN A 111 -3.01 5.39 -7.38
C GLN A 111 -2.61 3.92 -7.44
N ASP A 112 -2.40 3.28 -6.29
CA ASP A 112 -2.10 1.85 -6.18
C ASP A 112 -3.20 1.01 -6.81
N ARG A 113 -4.46 1.34 -6.51
CA ARG A 113 -5.60 0.58 -7.04
C ARG A 113 -5.66 0.59 -8.56
N ARG A 114 -5.21 1.67 -9.22
CA ARG A 114 -5.11 1.69 -10.70
C ARG A 114 -4.15 0.63 -11.23
N PHE A 115 -3.04 0.38 -10.54
CA PHE A 115 -2.10 -0.69 -10.90
C PHE A 115 -2.70 -2.06 -10.61
N LEU A 116 -3.41 -2.24 -9.49
CA LEU A 116 -4.09 -3.49 -9.18
C LEU A 116 -5.13 -3.86 -10.25
N PHE A 117 -5.96 -2.92 -10.70
CA PHE A 117 -6.93 -3.17 -11.77
C PHE A 117 -6.30 -3.78 -13.02
N LYS A 118 -5.06 -3.42 -13.34
CA LYS A 118 -4.39 -3.84 -14.56
C LYS A 118 -3.53 -5.09 -14.39
N TYR A 119 -2.78 -5.16 -13.30
CA TYR A 119 -1.72 -6.16 -13.11
C TYR A 119 -2.08 -7.24 -12.09
N MET A 120 -3.00 -6.95 -11.16
CA MET A 120 -3.45 -7.87 -10.12
C MET A 120 -4.99 -7.80 -9.94
N PRO A 121 -5.78 -8.09 -10.98
CA PRO A 121 -7.23 -7.90 -10.95
C PRO A 121 -7.98 -8.84 -10.00
N GLU A 122 -7.43 -10.02 -9.67
CA GLU A 122 -8.03 -10.92 -8.69
C GLU A 122 -7.86 -10.35 -7.27
N LEU A 123 -6.70 -9.75 -7.00
CA LEU A 123 -6.47 -9.04 -5.73
C LEU A 123 -7.32 -7.77 -5.64
N GLU A 124 -7.45 -6.99 -6.72
CA GLU A 124 -8.36 -5.83 -6.73
C GLU A 124 -9.80 -6.23 -6.38
N ALA A 125 -10.31 -7.28 -7.04
CA ALA A 125 -11.65 -7.80 -6.82
C ALA A 125 -11.86 -8.39 -5.40
N TYR A 126 -10.78 -8.65 -4.66
CA TYR A 126 -10.85 -9.09 -3.26
C TYR A 126 -11.33 -7.97 -2.33
N PHE A 127 -11.06 -6.71 -2.67
CA PHE A 127 -11.48 -5.57 -1.88
C PHE A 127 -12.96 -5.21 -2.12
N HIS A 128 -13.57 -4.54 -1.15
CA HIS A 128 -14.80 -3.80 -1.37
C HIS A 128 -14.53 -2.58 -2.28
N TYR A 129 -15.55 -2.09 -3.00
CA TYR A 129 -15.41 -1.01 -3.98
C TYR A 129 -14.98 0.35 -3.38
N ARG A 130 -15.12 0.52 -2.07
CA ARG A 130 -14.78 1.78 -1.37
C ARG A 130 -13.28 1.92 -1.16
N TYR A 131 -12.90 3.16 -0.86
CA TYR A 131 -11.55 3.57 -0.52
C TYR A 131 -11.54 4.10 0.90
N LEU A 132 -10.54 3.72 1.67
CA LEU A 132 -10.19 4.36 2.94
C LEU A 132 -8.83 5.03 2.73
N ASP A 133 -8.89 6.26 2.22
CA ASP A 133 -7.69 7.03 1.88
C ASP A 133 -7.35 8.02 2.99
N VAL A 134 -6.27 7.74 3.72
CA VAL A 134 -5.77 8.57 4.84
C VAL A 134 -5.38 9.97 4.37
N SER A 135 -4.93 10.11 3.12
CA SER A 135 -4.60 11.41 2.55
C SER A 135 -5.82 12.34 2.48
N THR A 136 -7.05 11.79 2.44
CA THR A 136 -8.28 12.58 2.55
C THR A 136 -8.29 13.36 3.87
N LEU A 137 -8.00 12.71 5.00
CA LEU A 137 -7.96 13.39 6.30
C LEU A 137 -6.82 14.41 6.35
N LYS A 138 -5.66 14.11 5.77
CA LYS A 138 -4.54 15.06 5.66
C LYS A 138 -4.91 16.32 4.87
N GLU A 139 -5.63 16.17 3.75
CA GLU A 139 -6.12 17.29 2.94
C GLU A 139 -7.16 18.13 3.68
N LEU A 140 -8.07 17.48 4.44
CA LEU A 140 -9.06 18.16 5.26
C LEU A 140 -8.40 18.89 6.44
N ALA A 141 -7.49 18.23 7.15
CA ALA A 141 -6.73 18.81 8.25
C ALA A 141 -5.95 20.05 7.80
N ARG A 142 -5.30 20.01 6.64
CA ARG A 142 -4.60 21.19 6.08
C ARG A 142 -5.50 22.42 5.91
N ARG A 143 -6.77 22.21 5.59
CA ARG A 143 -7.71 23.31 5.31
C ARG A 143 -8.48 23.74 6.55
N TRP A 144 -8.80 22.81 7.44
CA TRP A 144 -9.75 23.04 8.54
C TRP A 144 -9.09 23.05 9.92
N LYS A 145 -7.92 22.43 10.07
CA LYS A 145 -7.17 22.35 11.33
C LYS A 145 -5.66 22.20 11.08
N PRO A 146 -5.01 23.14 10.36
CA PRO A 146 -3.63 22.98 9.91
C PRO A 146 -2.61 22.78 11.03
N GLU A 147 -2.91 23.25 12.24
CA GLU A 147 -2.04 23.15 13.42
C GLU A 147 -1.71 21.71 13.84
N ILE A 148 -2.50 20.70 13.43
CA ILE A 148 -2.19 19.30 13.74
C ILE A 148 -1.20 18.67 12.76
N LEU A 149 -0.89 19.30 11.62
CA LEU A 149 -0.06 18.66 10.59
C LEU A 149 1.39 18.47 11.06
N ASP A 150 1.92 19.40 11.84
CA ASP A 150 3.30 19.33 12.33
C ASP A 150 3.50 18.27 13.42
N GLY A 151 2.41 17.75 14.00
CA GLY A 151 2.43 16.73 15.04
C GLY A 151 2.65 15.30 14.53
N PHE A 152 2.55 15.07 13.21
CA PHE A 152 2.85 13.78 12.59
C PHE A 152 3.87 13.94 11.45
N LYS A 153 5.01 13.25 11.56
CA LYS A 153 6.08 13.29 10.56
C LYS A 153 6.35 11.88 10.03
N LYS A 154 6.18 11.71 8.72
CA LYS A 154 6.61 10.51 8.01
C LYS A 154 8.13 10.49 7.87
N GLN A 155 8.73 9.32 7.96
CA GLN A 155 10.15 9.10 7.69
C GLN A 155 10.43 9.12 6.19
N GLY A 156 9.48 8.63 5.37
CA GLY A 156 9.60 8.65 3.91
C GLY A 156 10.72 7.75 3.41
N THR A 157 10.77 6.51 3.90
CA THR A 157 11.82 5.54 3.56
C THR A 157 11.62 4.92 2.16
N HIS A 158 10.42 5.02 1.58
CA HIS A 158 10.06 4.40 0.30
C HIS A 158 10.32 2.88 0.35
N GLN A 159 9.78 2.27 1.40
CA GLN A 159 9.78 0.83 1.62
C GLN A 159 8.35 0.44 2.00
N ALA A 160 7.72 -0.39 1.16
CA ALA A 160 6.26 -0.53 1.18
C ALA A 160 5.70 -0.90 2.57
N MET A 161 6.34 -1.81 3.31
CA MET A 161 5.83 -2.18 4.65
C MET A 161 5.96 -1.04 5.69
N ASP A 162 7.02 -0.26 5.64
CA ASP A 162 7.19 0.87 6.55
C ASP A 162 6.19 1.97 6.22
N ASP A 163 5.98 2.26 4.93
CA ASP A 163 5.00 3.24 4.48
C ASP A 163 3.56 2.84 4.86
N ILE A 164 3.21 1.55 4.84
CA ILE A 164 1.90 1.08 5.34
C ILE A 164 1.78 1.25 6.85
N ARG A 165 2.80 0.90 7.63
CA ARG A 165 2.78 1.12 9.09
C ARG A 165 2.63 2.60 9.42
N GLU A 166 3.32 3.47 8.68
CA GLU A 166 3.16 4.92 8.81
C GLU A 166 1.76 5.38 8.44
N SER A 167 1.12 4.77 7.44
CA SER A 167 -0.26 5.08 7.05
C SER A 167 -1.26 4.73 8.15
N VAL A 168 -1.08 3.58 8.82
CA VAL A 168 -1.89 3.17 9.98
C VAL A 168 -1.67 4.15 11.14
N ALA A 169 -0.41 4.49 11.44
CA ALA A 169 -0.07 5.43 12.49
C ALA A 169 -0.62 6.85 12.21
N GLU A 170 -0.58 7.29 10.95
CA GLU A 170 -1.15 8.57 10.51
C GLU A 170 -2.68 8.60 10.73
N LEU A 171 -3.38 7.51 10.40
CA LEU A 171 -4.81 7.43 10.65
C LEU A 171 -5.13 7.39 12.15
N ALA A 172 -4.33 6.69 12.95
CA ALA A 172 -4.47 6.67 14.40
C ALA A 172 -4.28 8.09 15.00
N TYR A 173 -3.31 8.84 14.49
CA TYR A 173 -3.09 10.24 14.84
C TYR A 173 -4.30 11.11 14.51
N TYR A 174 -4.85 11.02 13.29
CA TYR A 174 -6.06 11.78 12.94
C TYR A 174 -7.29 11.35 13.76
N ARG A 175 -7.40 10.05 14.11
CA ARG A 175 -8.47 9.57 14.98
C ARG A 175 -8.46 10.26 16.35
N GLU A 176 -7.28 10.52 16.91
CA GLU A 176 -7.13 11.19 18.21
C GLU A 176 -7.28 12.72 18.10
N HIS A 177 -6.68 13.34 17.08
CA HIS A 177 -6.53 14.80 17.04
C HIS A 177 -7.50 15.52 16.10
N PHE A 178 -8.21 14.81 15.22
CA PHE A 178 -9.07 15.40 14.19
C PHE A 178 -10.51 14.89 14.21
N ILE A 179 -10.73 13.61 14.55
CA ILE A 179 -12.07 13.00 14.61
C ILE A 179 -12.62 13.08 16.03
N LYS A 180 -13.89 13.46 16.17
CA LYS A 180 -14.62 13.42 17.44
C LYS A 180 -15.51 12.17 17.46
N LEU A 181 -15.09 11.15 18.23
CA LEU A 181 -15.81 9.89 18.41
C LEU A 181 -16.95 10.01 19.44
#